data_AF-A0A498HZ13-F1
#
_entry.id   AF-A0A498HZ13-F1
#
_cell.length_a   1.000
_cell.length_b   1.000
_cell.length_c   1.000
_cell.angle_alpha   90.00
_cell.angle_beta   90.00
_cell.angle_gamma   90.00
#
_symmetry.space_group_name_H-M   'P 1'
#
loop_
_entity.id
_entity.type
_entity.pdbx_description
1 polymer ?
#
loop_
_entity_poly.entity_id
_entity_poly.type
_entity_poly.pdbx_seq_one_letter_code
_entity_poly.pdbx_strand_id
1 'polypeptide(L)'
;MSLQKALEAFTYKPDMKTLAKNAFCSWIRAYIAHRGELKRIFMVKKLHLGHVVKSFALKDQPSLVGKLFHNQEKKRMRGEKQKGLSRKRKVLRKT
;
A
#
# COMPACT_ATOMS: atom_id res chain seq x y z
N MET A 1 9.91 29.82 4.50
CA MET A 1 9.93 28.37 4.79
C MET A 1 9.14 27.65 3.72
N SER A 2 9.69 26.64 3.04
CA SER A 2 8.90 25.87 2.06
C SER A 2 7.99 24.88 2.79
N LEU A 3 6.72 24.79 2.35
CA LEU A 3 5.70 23.90 2.92
C LEU A 3 6.21 22.45 3.08
N GLN A 4 6.96 21.97 2.10
CA GLN A 4 7.56 20.65 2.10
C GLN A 4 8.46 20.41 3.33
N LYS A 5 9.33 21.37 3.68
CA LYS A 5 10.24 21.23 4.83
C LYS A 5 9.48 21.21 6.15
N ALA A 6 8.40 21.97 6.27
CA ALA A 6 7.56 21.97 7.46
C ALA A 6 6.85 20.62 7.66
N LEU A 7 6.33 20.03 6.58
CA LEU A 7 5.68 18.70 6.63
C LEU A 7 6.68 17.57 6.91
N GLU A 8 7.88 17.63 6.32
CA GLU A 8 8.95 16.67 6.58
C GLU A 8 9.40 16.73 8.05
N ALA A 9 9.48 17.94 8.64
CA ALA A 9 9.77 18.11 10.06
C ALA A 9 8.66 17.54 10.95
N PHE A 10 7.39 17.72 10.58
CA PHE A 10 6.25 17.18 11.33
C PHE A 10 6.21 15.64 11.34
N THR A 11 6.58 15.03 10.20
CA THR A 11 6.59 13.57 10.01
C THR A 11 7.74 12.88 10.75
N TYR A 12 8.67 13.63 11.34
CA TYR A 12 9.77 13.07 12.14
C TYR A 12 9.28 12.30 13.38
N LYS A 13 8.09 12.64 13.91
CA LYS A 13 7.46 11.91 15.02
C LYS A 13 7.11 10.47 14.59
N PRO A 14 7.40 9.44 15.40
CA PRO A 14 7.24 8.04 15.01
C PRO A 14 5.79 7.66 14.65
N ASP A 15 4.81 8.22 15.36
CA ASP A 15 3.39 7.99 15.10
C ASP A 15 2.96 8.56 13.74
N MET A 16 3.39 9.81 13.47
CA MET A 16 3.11 10.50 12.21
C MET A 16 3.81 9.82 11.03
N LYS A 17 5.05 9.35 11.21
CA LYS A 17 5.77 8.57 10.20
C LYS A 17 5.01 7.30 9.81
N THR A 18 4.41 6.61 10.77
CA THR A 18 3.64 5.39 10.53
C THR A 18 2.34 5.70 9.79
N LEU A 19 1.62 6.76 10.17
CA LEU A 19 0.43 7.23 9.47
C LEU A 19 0.73 7.64 8.02
N ALA A 20 1.80 8.39 7.79
CA ALA A 20 2.23 8.79 6.46
C ALA A 20 2.54 7.58 5.56
N LYS A 21 3.21 6.55 6.10
CA LYS A 21 3.45 5.27 5.40
C LYS A 21 2.14 4.56 5.05
N ASN A 22 1.19 4.50 5.98
CA ASN A 22 -0.10 3.87 5.76
C ASN A 22 -0.93 4.62 4.70
N ALA A 23 -0.93 5.95 4.72
CA ALA A 23 -1.60 6.80 3.75
C ALA A 23 -1.03 6.58 2.33
N PHE A 24 0.30 6.58 2.19
CA PHE A 24 0.97 6.26 0.93
C PHE A 24 0.60 4.86 0.43
N CYS A 25 0.59 3.86 1.32
CA CYS A 25 0.18 2.50 0.97
C CYS A 25 -1.28 2.42 0.49
N SER A 26 -2.19 3.17 1.14
CA SER A 26 -3.59 3.27 0.72
C SER A 26 -3.73 3.90 -0.67
N TRP A 27 -3.00 4.99 -0.91
CA TRP A 27 -3.02 5.70 -2.18
C TRP A 27 -2.52 4.82 -3.34
N ILE A 28 -1.41 4.11 -3.17
CA ILE A 28 -0.92 3.19 -4.22
C ILE A 28 -1.95 2.10 -4.49
N ARG A 29 -2.59 1.54 -3.45
CA ARG A 29 -3.64 0.52 -3.65
C ARG A 29 -4.81 1.05 -4.46
N ALA A 30 -5.25 2.28 -4.19
CA ALA A 30 -6.29 2.93 -4.98
C ALA A 30 -5.84 3.15 -6.42
N TYR A 31 -4.60 3.62 -6.62
CA TYR A 31 -4.01 3.89 -7.94
C TYR A 31 -3.92 2.63 -8.81
N ILE A 32 -3.62 1.46 -8.24
CA ILE A 32 -3.52 0.21 -9.00
C ILE A 32 -4.86 -0.51 -9.19
N ALA A 33 -5.93 -0.08 -8.50
CA ALA A 33 -7.21 -0.77 -8.50
C ALA A 33 -8.01 -0.62 -9.80
N HIS A 34 -7.58 0.29 -10.70
CA HIS A 34 -8.26 0.55 -11.96
C HIS A 34 -8.29 -0.69 -12.89
N ARG A 35 -9.47 -1.02 -13.41
CA ARG A 35 -9.72 -2.13 -14.34
C ARG A 35 -10.03 -1.63 -15.75
N GLY A 36 -9.95 -2.53 -16.73
CA GLY A 36 -10.31 -2.25 -18.12
C GLY A 36 -9.38 -1.24 -18.79
N GLU A 37 -9.96 -0.30 -19.52
CA GLU A 37 -9.23 0.65 -20.37
C GLU A 37 -8.38 1.65 -19.57
N LEU A 38 -8.84 2.03 -18.38
CA LEU A 38 -8.14 2.97 -17.48
C LEU A 38 -6.77 2.43 -17.03
N LYS A 39 -6.57 1.11 -17.00
CA LYS A 39 -5.27 0.51 -16.63
C LYS A 39 -4.17 0.87 -17.63
N ARG A 40 -4.51 1.10 -18.91
CA ARG A 40 -3.54 1.53 -19.94
C ARG A 40 -3.07 2.97 -19.70
N ILE A 41 -3.93 3.80 -19.11
CA ILE A 41 -3.64 5.19 -18.77
C ILE A 41 -2.87 5.24 -17.45
N PHE A 42 -3.37 4.58 -16.40
CA PHE A 42 -2.78 4.57 -15.05
C PHE A 42 -1.75 3.45 -14.87
N MET A 43 -0.70 3.44 -15.69
CA MET A 43 0.39 2.47 -15.56
C MET A 43 1.32 2.82 -14.40
N VAL A 44 1.35 1.96 -13.38
CA VAL A 44 2.27 2.08 -12.22
C VAL A 44 3.74 2.11 -12.63
N LYS A 45 4.11 1.39 -13.70
CA LYS A 45 5.48 1.36 -14.23
C LYS A 45 5.94 2.72 -14.77
N LYS A 46 5.01 3.56 -15.24
CA LYS A 46 5.30 4.93 -15.71
C LYS A 46 5.23 5.96 -14.59
N LEU A 47 4.80 5.57 -13.39
CA LEU A 47 4.69 6.45 -12.24
C LEU A 47 6.02 6.47 -11.46
N HIS A 48 6.57 7.66 -11.27
CA HIS A 48 7.78 7.82 -10.45
C HIS A 48 7.41 7.87 -8.95
N LEU A 49 7.42 6.70 -8.30
CA LEU A 49 7.06 6.57 -6.88
C LEU A 49 7.88 7.50 -5.98
N GLY A 50 9.11 7.86 -6.35
CA GLY A 50 9.93 8.79 -5.56
C GLY A 50 9.30 10.17 -5.40
N HIS A 51 8.62 10.70 -6.43
CA HIS A 51 7.91 11.98 -6.31
C HIS A 51 6.67 11.88 -5.45
N VAL A 52 5.94 10.77 -5.58
CA VAL A 52 4.74 10.52 -4.78
C VAL A 52 5.09 10.41 -3.30
N VAL A 53 6.13 9.65 -2.95
CA VAL A 53 6.60 9.50 -1.56
C VAL A 53 6.90 10.87 -0.94
N LYS A 54 7.48 11.79 -1.72
CA LYS A 54 7.77 13.15 -1.28
C LYS A 54 6.51 13.96 -0.97
N SER A 55 5.41 13.79 -1.72
CA SER A 55 4.12 14.43 -1.41
C SER A 55 3.51 13.97 -0.08
N PHE A 56 3.89 12.79 0.42
CA PHE A 56 3.52 12.29 1.75
C PHE A 56 4.55 12.66 2.84
N ALA A 57 5.48 13.58 2.55
CA ALA A 57 6.54 14.03 3.45
C ALA A 57 7.44 12.89 3.98
N LEU A 58 7.53 11.79 3.23
CA LEU A 58 8.39 10.66 3.53
C LEU A 58 9.75 10.83 2.84
N LYS A 59 10.82 10.54 3.56
CA LYS A 59 12.21 10.56 3.05
C LYS A 59 12.76 9.16 2.74
N ASP A 60 12.00 8.11 3.05
CA ASP A 60 12.42 6.72 2.89
C ASP A 60 12.42 6.33 1.39
N GLN A 61 13.42 5.55 0.95
CA GLN A 61 13.54 5.14 -0.46
C GLN A 61 12.32 4.30 -0.90
N PRO A 62 11.74 4.51 -2.10
CA PRO A 62 10.54 3.80 -2.55
C PRO A 62 10.69 2.28 -2.59
N SER A 63 11.91 1.76 -2.71
CA SER A 63 12.24 0.32 -2.63
C SER A 63 11.87 -0.30 -1.27
N LEU A 64 12.04 0.44 -0.18
CA LEU A 64 11.65 0.03 1.18
C LEU A 64 10.13 0.02 1.35
N VAL A 65 9.44 0.96 0.70
CA VAL A 65 7.98 1.03 0.75
C VAL A 65 7.34 0.00 -0.17
N GLY A 66 7.97 -0.28 -1.32
CA GLY A 66 7.66 -1.38 -2.26
C GLY A 66 7.47 -2.75 -1.59
N LYS A 67 8.35 -3.09 -0.65
CA LYS A 67 8.33 -4.37 0.09
C LYS A 67 7.11 -4.51 1.01
N LEU A 68 6.59 -3.41 1.55
CA LEU A 68 5.35 -3.43 2.35
C LEU A 68 4.14 -3.83 1.49
N PHE A 69 4.07 -3.40 0.23
CA PHE A 69 3.00 -3.79 -0.69
C PHE A 69 3.00 -5.30 -0.95
N HIS A 70 4.16 -5.84 -1.33
CA HIS A 70 4.28 -7.26 -1.67
C HIS A 70 3.97 -8.16 -0.47
N ASN A 71 4.43 -7.76 0.72
CA ASN A 71 4.16 -8.52 1.95
C ASN A 71 2.70 -8.42 2.41
N GLN A 72 2.03 -7.28 2.24
CA GLN A 72 0.62 -7.14 2.60
C GLN A 72 -0.30 -7.92 1.65
N GLU A 73 -0.04 -7.91 0.34
CA GLU A 73 -0.78 -8.70 -0.63
C GLU A 73 -0.60 -10.21 -0.36
N LYS A 74 0.63 -10.65 -0.10
CA LYS A 74 0.92 -12.05 0.27
C LYS A 74 0.25 -12.47 1.59
N LYS A 75 0.15 -11.56 2.58
CA LYS A 75 -0.61 -11.79 3.83
C LYS A 75 -2.11 -11.87 3.58
N ARG A 76 -2.68 -11.01 2.75
CA ARG A 76 -4.13 -11.04 2.41
C ARG A 76 -4.51 -12.31 1.66
N MET A 77 -3.71 -12.70 0.67
CA MET A 77 -3.86 -13.95 -0.07
C MET A 77 -3.75 -15.19 0.84
N ARG A 78 -2.84 -15.18 1.84
CA ARG A 78 -2.76 -16.24 2.86
C ARG A 78 -4.02 -16.29 3.75
N GLY A 79 -4.54 -15.13 4.16
CA GLY A 79 -5.76 -15.02 4.96
C GLY A 79 -7.02 -15.51 4.23
N GLU A 80 -7.16 -15.19 2.94
CA GLU A 80 -8.26 -15.69 2.10
C GLU A 80 -8.18 -17.21 1.88
N LYS A 81 -6.97 -17.76 1.65
CA LYS A 81 -6.79 -19.23 1.56
C LYS A 81 -7.17 -19.95 2.86
N GLN A 82 -6.80 -19.43 4.03
CA GLN A 82 -7.15 -20.03 5.32
C GLN A 82 -8.66 -19.96 5.62
N LYS A 83 -9.33 -18.86 5.28
CA LYS A 83 -10.79 -18.72 5.41
C LYS A 83 -11.55 -19.66 4.45
N GLY A 84 -11.07 -19.81 3.21
CA GLY A 84 -11.63 -20.75 2.24
C GLY A 84 -11.53 -22.21 2.70
N LEU A 85 -10.36 -22.64 3.23
CA LEU A 85 -10.17 -23.97 3.80
C LEU A 85 -11.06 -24.23 5.03
N SER A 86 -11.23 -23.24 5.91
CA SER A 86 -12.10 -23.38 7.08
C SER A 86 -13.59 -23.49 6.71
N ARG A 87 -14.06 -22.75 5.68
CA ARG A 87 -15.41 -22.93 5.14
C ARG A 87 -15.60 -24.32 4.54
N LYS A 88 -14.64 -24.81 3.75
CA LYS A 88 -14.70 -26.16 3.14
C LYS A 88 -14.74 -27.28 4.20
N ARG A 89 -13.96 -27.17 5.28
CA ARG A 89 -14.01 -28.13 6.42
C ARG A 89 -15.33 -28.12 7.19
N LYS A 90 -15.99 -26.97 7.33
CA LYS A 90 -17.31 -26.88 7.99
C LYS A 90 -18.43 -27.50 7.16
N VAL A 91 -18.36 -27.40 5.83
CA VAL A 91 -19.34 -28.01 4.91
C VAL A 91 -19.22 -29.54 4.91
N LEU A 92 -18.00 -30.08 4.88
CA LEU A 92 -17.77 -31.54 4.88
C LEU A 92 -18.19 -32.25 6.18
N ARG A 93 -18.24 -31.54 7.32
CA ARG A 93 -18.69 -32.10 8.61
C ARG A 93 -20.21 -32.11 8.80
N LYS A 94 -20.96 -31.48 7.88
CA LYS A 94 -22.41 -31.28 7.96
C LYS A 94 -23.21 -32.16 6.99
N THR A 95 -22.50 -33.00 6.24
CA THR A 95 -22.98 -34.12 5.41
C THR A 95 -22.49 -35.41 6.05
#